data_AF-A0A1H3VMJ4-F1
#
_entry.id   AF-A0A1H3VMJ4-F1
#
_cell.length_a   1.000
_cell.length_b   1.000
_cell.length_c   1.000
_cell.angle_alpha   90.00
_cell.angle_beta   90.00
_cell.angle_gamma   90.00
#
_symmetry.space_group_name_H-M   'P 1'
#
loop_
_entity.id
_entity.type
_entity.pdbx_description
1 polymer ?
#
loop_
_entity_poly.entity_id
_entity_poly.type
_entity_poly.pdbx_seq_one_letter_code
_entity_poly.pdbx_strand_id
1 'polypeptide(L)'
;MSYPVTYYCPHCEAIVELDREGYLADKSVTPYPLAGWEYVDADGDVEAADGVRFVCGDDGTLKDDDAAGCGEPFYLSYVRYEDGEEIEARPESEYVRIGR
;
A
#
# COMPACT_ATOMS: atom_id res chain seq x y z
N MET A 1 -15.56 -5.51 11.84
CA MET A 1 -16.47 -5.24 10.68
C MET A 1 -15.58 -4.63 9.63
N SER A 2 -15.49 -5.23 8.45
CA SER A 2 -14.74 -4.66 7.34
C SER A 2 -15.56 -3.57 6.64
N TYR A 3 -14.85 -2.60 6.07
CA TYR A 3 -15.40 -1.53 5.27
C TYR A 3 -14.55 -1.38 4.00
N PRO A 4 -15.17 -1.11 2.85
CA PRO A 4 -14.42 -0.83 1.63
C PRO A 4 -13.73 0.52 1.75
N VAL A 5 -12.42 0.55 1.50
CA VAL A 5 -11.58 1.75 1.46
C VAL A 5 -10.88 1.81 0.12
N THR A 6 -10.86 3.00 -0.48
CA THR A 6 -10.27 3.20 -1.81
C THR A 6 -8.94 3.89 -1.76
N TYR A 7 -7.99 3.44 -2.59
CA TYR A 7 -6.66 4.02 -2.73
C TYR A 7 -6.35 4.32 -4.19
N TYR A 8 -5.48 5.31 -4.42
CA TYR A 8 -5.02 5.68 -5.75
C TYR A 8 -3.67 5.03 -6.05
N CYS A 9 -3.54 4.42 -7.22
CA CYS A 9 -2.26 4.01 -7.74
C CYS A 9 -1.40 5.26 -8.03
N PRO A 10 -0.21 5.41 -7.41
CA PRO A 10 0.64 6.57 -7.59
C PRO A 10 1.30 6.65 -8.98
N HIS A 11 1.17 5.61 -9.80
CA HIS A 11 1.74 5.54 -11.15
C HIS A 11 0.77 5.97 -12.25
N CYS A 12 -0.50 5.59 -12.15
CA CYS A 12 -1.50 5.78 -13.21
C CYS A 12 -2.84 6.33 -12.71
N GLU A 13 -2.97 6.65 -11.43
CA GLU A 13 -4.17 7.20 -10.79
C GLU A 13 -5.41 6.29 -10.81
N ALA A 14 -5.25 5.02 -11.22
CA ALA A 14 -6.29 4.01 -11.09
C ALA A 14 -6.72 3.84 -9.63
N ILE A 15 -8.01 3.59 -9.41
CA ILE A 15 -8.59 3.41 -8.08
C ILE A 15 -8.66 1.93 -7.77
N VAL A 16 -8.06 1.53 -6.64
CA VAL A 16 -8.26 0.21 -6.06
C VAL A 16 -9.17 0.30 -4.84
N GLU A 17 -9.84 -0.81 -4.52
CA GLU A 17 -10.66 -0.97 -3.34
C GLU A 17 -10.13 -2.14 -2.49
N LEU A 18 -10.09 -1.94 -1.18
CA LEU A 18 -9.68 -2.93 -0.19
C LEU A 18 -10.70 -2.97 0.94
N ASP A 19 -11.23 -4.16 1.24
CA ASP A 19 -12.03 -4.40 2.43
C ASP A 19 -11.14 -4.62 3.65
N ARG A 20 -11.26 -3.75 4.65
CA ARG A 20 -10.45 -3.85 5.89
C ARG A 20 -11.18 -3.31 7.12
N GLU A 21 -10.67 -3.63 8.30
CA GLU A 21 -11.21 -3.09 9.53
C GLU A 21 -10.88 -1.61 9.75
N GLY A 22 -11.87 -0.84 10.19
CA GLY A 22 -11.78 0.63 10.29
C GLY A 22 -10.96 1.17 11.46
N TYR A 23 -10.29 0.32 12.25
CA TYR A 23 -9.36 0.76 13.30
C TYR A 23 -7.93 0.99 12.77
N LEU A 24 -7.60 0.48 11.58
CA LEU A 24 -6.29 0.66 10.97
C LEU A 24 -6.15 2.08 10.40
N ALA A 25 -5.16 2.81 10.89
CA ALA A 25 -4.85 4.15 10.41
C ALA A 25 -3.87 4.09 9.23
N ASP A 26 -4.21 4.80 8.15
CA ASP A 26 -3.36 4.90 6.96
C ASP A 26 -2.25 5.92 7.19
N LYS A 27 -1.02 5.52 6.87
CA LYS A 27 0.16 6.39 6.94
C LYS A 27 0.46 7.02 5.60
N SER A 28 0.59 6.21 4.56
CA SER A 28 0.87 6.69 3.20
C SER A 28 0.59 5.62 2.15
N VAL A 29 0.37 6.07 0.91
CA VAL A 29 0.39 5.23 -0.29
C VAL A 29 1.58 5.65 -1.14
N THR A 30 2.50 4.73 -1.43
CA THR A 30 3.77 5.03 -2.10
C THR A 30 4.09 4.02 -3.21
N PRO A 31 4.82 4.42 -4.27
CA PRO A 31 5.32 3.48 -5.28
C PRO A 31 6.32 2.45 -4.74
N TYR A 32 6.99 2.78 -3.64
CA TYR A 32 8.08 2.00 -3.04
C TYR A 32 7.74 1.63 -1.59
N PRO A 33 8.26 0.51 -1.07
CA PRO A 33 8.03 0.11 0.33
C PRO A 33 8.73 1.05 1.31
N LEU A 34 8.21 1.11 2.53
CA LEU A 34 8.86 1.80 3.65
C LEU A 34 9.81 0.86 4.37
N ALA A 35 10.95 1.39 4.79
CA ALA A 35 11.96 0.63 5.51
C ALA A 35 11.40 0.08 6.84
N GLY A 36 11.44 -1.24 7.00
CA GLY A 36 11.02 -1.92 8.23
C GLY A 36 9.52 -2.18 8.34
N TRP A 37 8.72 -1.94 7.29
CA TRP A 37 7.32 -2.36 7.20
C TRP A 37 7.23 -3.76 6.59
N GLU A 38 6.40 -4.62 7.17
CA GLU A 38 6.00 -5.89 6.57
C GLU A 38 4.73 -5.72 5.73
N TYR A 39 4.77 -6.14 4.46
CA TYR A 39 3.66 -6.03 3.52
C TYR A 39 3.13 -7.41 3.13
N VAL A 40 1.81 -7.52 3.01
CA VAL A 40 1.11 -8.67 2.44
C VAL A 40 0.38 -8.26 1.17
N ASP A 41 0.10 -9.22 0.28
CA ASP A 41 -0.76 -8.96 -0.88
C ASP A 41 -2.22 -8.73 -0.43
N ALA A 42 -3.04 -8.14 -1.30
CA ALA A 42 -4.39 -7.67 -0.96
C ALA A 42 -5.38 -8.80 -0.58
N ASP A 43 -5.13 -10.04 -0.98
CA ASP A 43 -5.89 -11.23 -0.57
C ASP A 43 -5.37 -11.89 0.72
N GLY A 44 -4.29 -11.35 1.31
CA GLY A 44 -3.67 -11.83 2.53
C GLY A 44 -4.36 -11.35 3.82
N ASP A 45 -3.69 -11.62 4.95
CA ASP A 45 -4.10 -11.12 6.27
C ASP A 45 -3.61 -9.67 6.45
N VAL A 46 -4.37 -8.74 5.87
CA VAL A 46 -4.02 -7.31 5.84
C VAL A 46 -4.08 -6.67 7.22
N GLU A 47 -4.76 -7.28 8.18
CA GLU A 47 -4.85 -6.81 9.57
C GLU A 47 -3.63 -7.22 10.41
N ALA A 48 -2.96 -8.31 10.07
CA ALA A 48 -1.76 -8.77 10.76
C ALA A 48 -0.47 -8.09 10.26
N ALA A 49 -0.52 -7.41 9.11
CA ALA A 49 0.62 -6.78 8.46
C ALA A 49 0.77 -5.29 8.79
N ASP A 50 1.95 -4.73 8.53
CA ASP A 50 2.19 -3.28 8.64
C ASP A 50 1.69 -2.50 7.41
N GLY A 51 1.33 -3.20 6.33
CA GLY A 51 0.83 -2.60 5.10
C GLY A 51 0.38 -3.64 4.08
N VAL A 52 -0.12 -3.12 2.96
CA VAL A 52 -0.61 -3.92 1.82
C VAL A 52 0.18 -3.57 0.58
N ARG A 53 0.63 -4.60 -0.12
CA ARG A 53 1.21 -4.51 -1.45
C ARG A 53 0.11 -4.76 -2.49
N PHE A 54 0.03 -3.85 -3.45
CA PHE A 54 -0.79 -3.97 -4.63
C PHE A 54 0.10 -4.05 -5.87
N VAL A 55 -0.43 -4.60 -6.94
CA VAL A 55 0.03 -4.72 -8.34
C VAL A 55 -1.13 -4.25 -9.21
N CYS A 56 -1.07 -2.97 -9.61
CA CYS A 56 -2.22 -2.28 -10.20
C CYS A 56 -2.75 -2.98 -11.47
N GLY A 57 -3.90 -3.66 -11.37
CA GLY A 57 -4.55 -4.36 -12.48
C GLY A 57 -4.38 -5.88 -12.49
N ASP A 58 -3.47 -6.42 -11.68
CA ASP A 58 -3.21 -7.87 -11.62
C ASP A 58 -3.78 -8.54 -10.35
N ASP A 59 -3.95 -7.84 -9.22
CA ASP A 59 -4.50 -8.47 -8.00
C ASP A 59 -6.03 -8.41 -7.87
N GLY A 60 -6.74 -7.97 -8.92
CA GLY A 60 -8.21 -7.92 -8.92
C GLY A 60 -8.82 -6.89 -7.96
N THR A 61 -8.03 -5.95 -7.45
CA THR A 61 -8.48 -4.90 -6.52
C THR A 61 -8.98 -3.64 -7.23
N LEU A 62 -8.97 -3.60 -8.56
CA LEU A 62 -9.46 -2.43 -9.30
C LEU A 62 -10.94 -2.21 -9.01
N LYS A 63 -11.28 -0.95 -8.71
CA LYS A 63 -12.68 -0.57 -8.46
C LYS A 63 -13.52 -0.61 -9.73
N ASP A 64 -12.89 -0.34 -10.87
CA ASP A 64 -13.50 -0.35 -12.19
C ASP A 64 -12.95 -1.54 -12.98
N ASP A 65 -13.78 -2.55 -13.21
CA ASP A 65 -13.43 -3.77 -13.95
C ASP A 65 -13.03 -3.49 -15.41
N ASP A 66 -13.44 -2.35 -15.97
CA ASP A 66 -13.07 -1.93 -17.34
C ASP A 66 -11.72 -1.19 -17.37
N ALA A 67 -11.13 -0.85 -16.22
CA ALA A 67 -9.81 -0.26 -16.14
C ALA A 67 -8.71 -1.33 -16.29
N ALA A 68 -7.65 -1.03 -17.06
CA ALA A 68 -6.59 -1.99 -17.33
C ALA A 68 -5.50 -2.07 -16.24
N GLY A 69 -5.42 -1.07 -15.34
CA GLY A 69 -4.27 -0.90 -14.44
C GLY A 69 -2.96 -0.62 -15.20
N CYS A 70 -1.85 -0.47 -14.48
CA CYS A 70 -0.53 -0.22 -15.06
C CYS A 70 0.48 -1.37 -14.86
N GLY A 71 0.11 -2.41 -14.10
CA GLY A 71 0.97 -3.54 -13.74
C GLY A 71 2.07 -3.20 -12.73
N GLU A 72 2.24 -1.92 -12.36
CA GLU A 72 3.27 -1.51 -11.41
C GLU A 72 2.81 -1.77 -9.96
N PRO A 73 3.72 -2.25 -9.10
CA PRO A 73 3.42 -2.39 -7.69
C PRO A 73 3.35 -1.03 -6.99
N PHE A 74 2.54 -0.97 -5.95
CA PHE A 74 2.50 0.14 -5.00
C PHE A 74 2.06 -0.35 -3.63
N TYR A 75 2.31 0.46 -2.61
CA TYR A 75 2.28 0.04 -1.22
C TYR A 75 1.40 0.99 -0.40
N LEU A 76 0.39 0.44 0.26
CA LEU A 76 -0.30 1.08 1.37
C LEU A 76 0.44 0.73 2.66
N SER A 77 0.81 1.75 3.42
CA SER A 77 1.47 1.57 4.71
C SER A 77 0.56 2.04 5.84
N TYR A 78 0.41 1.25 6.89
CA TYR A 78 -0.31 1.64 8.10
C TYR A 78 0.59 2.39 9.07
N VAL A 79 -0.05 3.10 10.00
CA VAL A 79 0.64 3.74 11.12
C VAL A 79 1.12 2.66 12.10
N ARG A 80 2.40 2.67 12.42
CA ARG A 80 3.03 1.80 13.41
C ARG A 80 3.36 2.57 14.68
N TYR A 81 3.28 1.87 15.80
CA TYR A 81 3.62 2.41 17.12
C TYR A 81 4.65 1.51 17.81
N GLU A 82 5.67 2.12 18.41
CA GLU A 82 6.64 1.47 19.30
C GLU A 82 6.67 2.25 20.61
N ASP A 83 6.56 1.55 21.75
CA ASP A 83 6.50 2.17 23.08
C ASP A 83 5.42 3.28 23.27
N GLY A 84 4.36 3.24 22.43
CA GLY A 84 3.30 4.23 22.43
C GLY A 84 3.60 5.49 21.60
N GLU A 85 4.74 5.53 20.93
CA GLU A 85 5.12 6.61 19.99
C GLU A 85 4.97 6.13 18.55
N GLU A 86 4.48 7.00 17.66
CA GLU A 86 4.38 6.69 16.24
C GLU A 86 5.78 6.63 15.59
N ILE A 87 6.05 5.57 14.84
CA ILE A 87 7.32 5.43 14.10
C ILE A 87 7.30 6.33 12.86
N GLU A 88 8.30 7.17 12.67
CA GLU A 88 8.45 7.93 11.42
C GLU A 88 8.74 7.01 10.23
N ALA A 89 7.91 7.13 9.18
CA ALA A 89 8.13 6.41 7.93
C ALA A 89 9.36 6.96 7.21
N ARG A 90 10.21 6.07 6.73
CA ARG A 90 11.26 6.39 5.76
C ARG A 90 11.11 5.47 4.56
N PRO A 91 11.16 6.00 3.32
CA PRO A 91 11.21 5.15 2.14
C PRO A 91 12.43 4.22 2.26
N GLU A 92 12.29 2.99 1.79
CA GLU A 92 13.43 2.09 1.72
C GLU A 92 14.53 2.73 0.87
N SER A 93 15.77 2.69 1.34
CA SER A 93 16.89 3.34 0.67
C SER A 93 17.28 2.56 -0.58
N GLU A 94 16.66 2.88 -1.71
CA GLU A 94 17.16 2.47 -3.02
C GLU A 94 18.22 3.47 -3.50
N TYR A 95 19.45 2.98 -3.68
CA TYR A 95 20.54 3.78 -4.23
C TYR A 95 20.34 3.98 -5.73
N VAL A 96 19.71 5.09 -6.14
CA VAL A 96 19.63 5.47 -7.56
C VAL A 96 20.97 6.04 -8.01
N ARG A 97 21.71 5.33 -8.87
CA ARG A 97 22.86 5.90 -9.58
C ARG A 97 22.36 6.85 -10.67
N ILE A 98 22.36 8.14 -10.38
CA ILE A 98 22.17 9.17 -11.42
C ILE A 98 23.47 9.25 -12.22
N GLY A 99 23.44 8.70 -13.44
CA GLY A 99 24.56 8.74 -14.39
C GLY A 99 24.87 10.19 -14.79
N ARG A 100 26.17 10.51 -14.78
CA ARG A 100 26.73 11.84 -15.11
C ARG A 100 26.50 12.24 -16.55
#